data_AF-A0A0H3A6K9-F1
#
_entry.id   AF-A0A0H3A6K9-F1
#
_cell.length_a   1.000
_cell.length_b   1.000
_cell.length_c   1.000
_cell.angle_alpha   90.00
_cell.angle_beta   90.00
_cell.angle_gamma   90.00
#
_symmetry.space_group_name_H-M   'P 1'
#
loop_
_entity.id
_entity.type
_entity.pdbx_description
1 polymer ?
#
loop_
_entity_poly.entity_id
_entity_poly.type
_entity_poly.pdbx_seq_one_letter_code
_entity_poly.pdbx_strand_id
1 'polypeptide(L)'
;MSTSPFNSRVAPMPHDDATAPVLHYAHDAAGTPPCAASRTARLRSLDAAHVWHPFTQMRDWMGSEPCIIDAADGNHLIDTDGNRYLDGVSSLWTNVHGHRHPHIDEAIRRQLDRVAHSTLLGLGGTPSIELAARLTAIAPAGLTRVFYSDSGSTAVEAALKIAFQYHRQAPEGDARRTRVMAFSNAYHGDTIGSVSLGGMSLFHGIYGPLLFDPVRAPAPHCYRCPANLRPETCGMACLDEVERLMRHHGHELCAVVVEPLVQGAAGMLVQPRGWLRGLRDLCDRHGVFMVADEVAVGFGKTGTMFACEQEGVVPDMLCLAKGITGGYLPLAATLVTEHTHDGFLGGYADFRTFFHGHTYTGNALACAAALASLDVFEEERTLETLRPRIERLATLLAPLNDLPHVGDIRRVGVMTGIELVADRETRTPYRPEERIGHRVTLEARRRGVIVRPLGDVMVLMPPLSITETELETLVHTVRGAIIAVTEHGADGGLWTKRPDGPDNPDKANTPDTPDGARTGETVA
;
A
#
# COMPACT_ATOMS: atom_id res chain seq x y z
N MET A 1 -9.78 44.91 52.55
CA MET A 1 -9.80 45.62 51.25
C MET A 1 -9.22 44.64 50.24
N SER A 2 -9.87 44.12 49.21
CA SER A 2 -11.12 44.44 48.53
C SER A 2 -11.71 43.13 47.99
N THR A 3 -13.02 42.99 48.09
CA THR A 3 -13.89 41.95 47.54
C THR A 3 -14.27 42.24 46.07
N SER A 4 -14.68 41.19 45.34
CA SER A 4 -15.62 41.21 44.19
C SER A 4 -15.04 41.39 42.77
N PRO A 5 -15.78 41.06 41.67
CA PRO A 5 -15.96 39.69 41.15
C PRO A 5 -15.75 39.60 39.62
N PHE A 6 -15.58 38.38 39.09
CA PHE A 6 -15.69 38.10 37.66
C PHE A 6 -17.16 38.22 37.22
N ASN A 7 -17.45 39.20 36.36
CA ASN A 7 -18.74 39.33 35.69
C ASN A 7 -18.51 39.89 34.28
N SER A 8 -18.40 39.01 33.28
CA SER A 8 -18.48 39.41 31.86
C SER A 8 -19.67 38.71 31.23
N ARG A 9 -20.67 39.52 30.93
CA ARG A 9 -21.94 39.19 30.29
C ARG A 9 -21.69 38.55 28.92
N VAL A 10 -22.20 37.34 28.71
CA VAL A 10 -22.40 36.76 27.38
C VAL A 10 -23.68 37.36 26.82
N ALA A 11 -23.58 38.05 25.68
CA ALA A 11 -24.74 38.53 24.93
C ALA A 11 -25.44 37.32 24.26
N PRO A 12 -26.79 37.29 24.18
CA PRO A 12 -27.50 36.21 23.51
C PRO A 12 -27.31 36.33 21.99
N MET A 13 -26.86 35.24 21.36
CA MET A 13 -26.92 35.10 19.90
C MET A 13 -28.37 34.89 19.46
N PRO A 14 -28.80 35.43 18.30
CA PRO A 14 -30.13 35.17 17.78
C PRO A 14 -30.23 33.72 17.29
N HIS A 15 -31.34 33.06 17.66
CA HIS A 15 -31.76 31.80 17.09
C HIS A 15 -32.18 32.03 15.63
N ASP A 16 -31.38 31.57 14.68
CA ASP A 16 -31.84 31.31 13.32
C ASP A 16 -32.17 29.82 13.18
N ASP A 17 -33.47 29.54 13.07
CA ASP A 17 -34.03 28.28 12.61
C ASP A 17 -33.65 28.07 11.14
N ALA A 18 -32.49 27.45 10.90
CA ALA A 18 -32.13 26.88 9.61
C ALA A 18 -32.22 25.36 9.72
N THR A 19 -33.38 24.82 9.35
CA THR A 19 -33.58 23.39 9.17
C THR A 19 -32.65 22.88 8.07
N ALA A 20 -31.64 22.10 8.45
CA ALA A 20 -30.79 21.37 7.51
C ALA A 20 -31.66 20.38 6.70
N PRO A 21 -31.54 20.32 5.36
CA PRO A 21 -32.33 19.38 4.58
C PRO A 21 -31.79 17.97 4.82
N VAL A 22 -32.63 17.14 5.44
CA VAL A 22 -32.46 15.68 5.46
C VAL A 22 -32.54 15.18 4.02
N LEU A 23 -31.44 14.67 3.49
CA LEU A 23 -31.40 14.01 2.18
C LEU A 23 -32.18 12.69 2.26
N HIS A 24 -33.48 12.77 1.96
CA HIS A 24 -34.29 11.59 1.69
C HIS A 24 -33.88 10.99 0.34
N TYR A 25 -33.38 9.74 0.35
CA TYR A 25 -33.30 8.92 -0.85
C TYR A 25 -34.72 8.58 -1.30
N ALA A 26 -35.28 9.38 -2.20
CA ALA A 26 -36.52 9.05 -2.88
C ALA A 26 -36.22 8.03 -3.99
N HIS A 27 -36.91 6.89 -3.94
CA HIS A 27 -37.08 6.01 -5.09
C HIS A 27 -38.00 6.72 -6.08
N ASP A 28 -37.44 7.22 -7.19
CA ASP A 28 -38.21 7.92 -8.23
C ASP A 28 -39.10 6.96 -9.02
N ALA A 29 -40.40 7.22 -8.97
CA ALA A 29 -41.40 6.71 -9.90
C ALA A 29 -41.69 7.78 -10.97
N ALA A 30 -41.53 7.36 -12.23
CA ALA A 30 -42.11 7.88 -13.48
C ALA A 30 -42.48 9.38 -13.56
N GLY A 31 -41.56 10.18 -14.12
CA GLY A 31 -41.83 11.48 -14.73
C GLY A 31 -40.58 11.96 -15.46
N THR A 32 -40.67 12.23 -16.77
CA THR A 32 -39.51 12.52 -17.64
C THR A 32 -38.66 13.70 -17.12
N PRO A 33 -37.40 13.49 -16.69
CA PRO A 33 -36.60 14.53 -16.06
C PRO A 33 -35.81 15.39 -17.08
N PRO A 34 -35.40 16.62 -16.70
CA PRO A 34 -34.52 17.47 -17.50
C PRO A 34 -33.21 16.73 -17.77
N CYS A 35 -32.69 16.81 -19.01
CA CYS A 35 -31.53 16.05 -19.55
C CYS A 35 -30.55 15.60 -18.44
N ALA A 36 -30.78 14.41 -17.92
CA ALA A 36 -30.12 13.94 -16.71
C ALA A 36 -28.68 13.58 -17.06
N ALA A 37 -27.71 14.33 -16.52
CA ALA A 37 -26.32 13.90 -16.51
C ALA A 37 -26.25 12.46 -15.97
N SER A 38 -25.51 11.57 -16.63
CA SER A 38 -25.35 10.19 -16.17
C SER A 38 -24.87 10.16 -14.71
N ARG A 39 -25.18 9.09 -13.96
CA ARG A 39 -24.70 8.92 -12.58
C ARG A 39 -23.19 9.19 -12.48
N THR A 40 -22.42 8.68 -13.44
CA THR A 40 -20.98 8.93 -13.58
C THR A 40 -20.66 10.42 -13.71
N ALA A 41 -21.31 11.15 -14.61
CA ALA A 41 -21.06 12.58 -14.81
C ALA A 41 -21.37 13.39 -13.54
N ARG A 42 -22.45 13.05 -12.82
CA ARG A 42 -22.76 13.67 -11.53
C ARG A 42 -21.65 13.39 -10.49
N LEU A 43 -21.18 12.15 -10.39
CA LEU A 43 -20.11 11.79 -9.45
C LEU A 43 -18.78 12.48 -9.80
N ARG A 44 -18.42 12.59 -11.09
CA ARG A 44 -17.23 13.34 -11.53
C ARG A 44 -17.29 14.80 -11.12
N SER A 45 -18.47 15.43 -11.27
CA SER A 45 -18.69 16.82 -10.86
C SER A 45 -18.54 17.01 -9.34
N LEU A 46 -19.15 16.13 -8.56
CA LEU A 46 -19.03 16.16 -7.09
C LEU A 46 -17.60 15.90 -6.62
N ASP A 47 -16.91 14.93 -7.24
CA ASP A 47 -15.52 14.60 -6.95
C ASP A 47 -14.60 15.80 -7.20
N ALA A 48 -14.69 16.43 -8.38
CA ALA A 48 -13.93 17.62 -8.72
C ALA A 48 -14.21 18.81 -7.77
N ALA A 49 -15.44 18.92 -7.25
CA ALA A 49 -15.84 20.01 -6.37
C ALA A 49 -15.42 19.81 -4.90
N HIS A 50 -15.27 18.56 -4.45
CA HIS A 50 -15.24 18.27 -3.01
C HIS A 50 -14.12 17.34 -2.55
N VAL A 51 -13.47 16.58 -3.42
CA VAL A 51 -12.45 15.60 -3.04
C VAL A 51 -11.05 16.10 -3.40
N TRP A 52 -10.17 16.19 -2.40
CA TRP A 52 -8.75 16.42 -2.63
C TRP A 52 -8.01 15.08 -2.68
N HIS A 53 -7.62 14.68 -3.89
CA HIS A 53 -7.01 13.37 -4.14
C HIS A 53 -5.54 13.29 -3.69
N PRO A 54 -5.12 12.17 -3.08
CA PRO A 54 -3.73 11.96 -2.69
C PRO A 54 -2.82 11.80 -3.92
N PHE A 55 -1.59 12.33 -3.85
CA PHE A 55 -0.58 12.23 -4.91
C PHE A 55 -1.10 12.61 -6.32
N THR A 56 -1.98 13.61 -6.39
CA THR A 56 -2.68 13.98 -7.63
C THR A 56 -2.53 15.47 -7.90
N GLN A 57 -2.14 15.83 -9.13
CA GLN A 57 -2.15 17.22 -9.56
C GLN A 57 -3.61 17.63 -9.82
N MET A 58 -4.20 18.38 -8.88
CA MET A 58 -5.64 18.63 -8.85
C MET A 58 -6.16 19.39 -10.09
N ARG A 59 -5.38 20.32 -10.66
CA ARG A 59 -5.78 21.00 -11.90
C ARG A 59 -5.95 20.04 -13.07
N ASP A 60 -5.02 19.10 -13.21
CA ASP A 60 -5.06 18.09 -14.27
C ASP A 60 -6.23 17.11 -14.03
N TRP A 61 -6.45 16.72 -12.77
CA TRP A 61 -7.56 15.84 -12.38
C TRP A 61 -8.93 16.46 -12.69
N MET A 62 -9.16 17.70 -12.26
CA MET A 62 -10.40 18.43 -12.51
C MET A 62 -10.65 18.70 -14.01
N GLY A 63 -9.59 18.77 -14.82
CA GLY A 63 -9.68 18.90 -16.27
C GLY A 63 -9.79 17.58 -17.04
N SER A 64 -9.88 16.45 -16.33
CA SER A 64 -9.91 15.11 -16.93
C SER A 64 -11.28 14.44 -16.78
N GLU A 65 -11.44 13.27 -17.41
CA GLU A 65 -12.58 12.37 -17.21
C GLU A 65 -12.13 11.19 -16.33
N PRO A 66 -12.15 11.33 -14.99
CA PRO A 66 -11.60 10.31 -14.11
C PRO A 66 -12.45 9.03 -14.12
N CYS A 67 -11.77 7.89 -13.96
CA CYS A 67 -12.40 6.60 -13.74
C CYS A 67 -12.87 6.54 -12.28
N ILE A 68 -14.16 6.28 -12.05
CA ILE A 68 -14.76 6.19 -10.73
C ILE A 68 -15.11 4.73 -10.46
N ILE A 69 -14.42 4.11 -9.52
CA ILE A 69 -14.68 2.72 -9.13
C ILE A 69 -15.90 2.66 -8.21
N ASP A 70 -16.79 1.70 -8.46
CA ASP A 70 -18.07 1.55 -7.75
C ASP A 70 -18.25 0.17 -7.14
N ALA A 71 -17.73 -0.87 -7.81
CA ALA A 71 -17.81 -2.25 -7.37
C ALA A 71 -16.52 -2.99 -7.71
N ALA A 72 -16.40 -4.21 -7.20
CA ALA A 72 -15.27 -5.09 -7.48
C ALA A 72 -15.68 -6.54 -7.25
N ASP A 73 -14.99 -7.47 -7.93
CA ASP A 73 -15.29 -8.90 -7.94
C ASP A 73 -14.04 -9.68 -8.34
N GLY A 74 -13.55 -10.54 -7.43
CA GLY A 74 -12.29 -11.25 -7.59
C GLY A 74 -11.15 -10.26 -7.84
N ASN A 75 -10.38 -10.45 -8.91
CA ASN A 75 -9.26 -9.55 -9.24
C ASN A 75 -9.66 -8.32 -10.07
N HIS A 76 -10.95 -8.04 -10.22
CA HIS A 76 -11.45 -6.97 -11.08
C HIS A 76 -12.09 -5.83 -10.30
N LEU A 77 -11.75 -4.60 -10.70
CA LEU A 77 -12.45 -3.38 -10.33
C LEU A 77 -13.49 -3.03 -11.40
N ILE A 78 -14.63 -2.48 -10.99
CA ILE A 78 -15.75 -2.13 -11.87
C ILE A 78 -16.09 -0.66 -11.67
N ASP A 79 -16.06 0.12 -12.75
CA ASP A 79 -16.40 1.54 -12.70
C ASP A 79 -17.91 1.82 -12.75
N THR A 80 -18.30 3.07 -12.52
CA THR A 80 -19.70 3.52 -12.54
C THR A 80 -20.36 3.43 -13.93
N ASP A 81 -19.58 3.23 -15.00
CA ASP A 81 -20.04 2.98 -16.37
C ASP A 81 -20.15 1.47 -16.67
N GLY A 82 -19.82 0.60 -15.71
CA GLY A 82 -19.89 -0.87 -15.82
C GLY A 82 -18.66 -1.52 -16.45
N ASN A 83 -17.59 -0.77 -16.72
CA ASN A 83 -16.37 -1.33 -17.29
C ASN A 83 -15.60 -2.11 -16.23
N ARG A 84 -15.10 -3.29 -16.60
CA ARG A 84 -14.26 -4.15 -15.75
C ARG A 84 -12.78 -3.91 -16.06
N TYR A 85 -11.97 -3.86 -15.01
CA TYR A 85 -10.52 -3.71 -15.10
C TYR A 85 -9.83 -4.73 -14.20
N LEU A 86 -8.87 -5.47 -14.74
CA LEU A 86 -7.97 -6.29 -13.93
C LEU A 86 -7.10 -5.37 -13.05
N ASP A 87 -7.08 -5.64 -11.74
CA ASP A 87 -6.31 -4.89 -10.76
C ASP A 87 -4.84 -5.36 -10.76
N GLY A 88 -4.02 -4.73 -11.61
CA GLY A 88 -2.61 -5.06 -11.77
C GLY A 88 -1.70 -4.54 -10.65
N VAL A 89 -2.24 -3.79 -9.68
CA VAL A 89 -1.49 -3.16 -8.58
C VAL A 89 -2.13 -3.34 -7.21
N SER A 90 -3.07 -4.27 -7.06
CA SER A 90 -3.71 -4.62 -5.78
C SER A 90 -4.30 -3.42 -5.04
N SER A 91 -5.00 -2.51 -5.70
CA SER A 91 -5.50 -1.27 -5.08
C SER A 91 -4.42 -0.56 -4.24
N LEU A 92 -3.26 -0.33 -4.86
CA LEU A 92 -2.06 0.22 -4.23
C LEU A 92 -1.41 -0.72 -3.19
N TRP A 93 -1.15 -1.96 -3.62
CA TRP A 93 -0.38 -2.98 -2.91
C TRP A 93 -1.05 -3.52 -1.64
N THR A 94 -2.35 -3.25 -1.46
CA THR A 94 -3.13 -3.62 -0.28
C THR A 94 -3.90 -4.92 -0.45
N ASN A 95 -4.52 -5.12 -1.62
CA ASN A 95 -5.34 -6.28 -1.92
C ASN A 95 -4.48 -7.55 -2.03
N VAL A 96 -4.83 -8.57 -1.25
CA VAL A 96 -4.11 -9.86 -1.21
C VAL A 96 -4.96 -10.95 -1.85
N HIS A 97 -6.19 -11.11 -1.36
CA HIS A 97 -7.04 -12.26 -1.64
C HIS A 97 -8.03 -12.04 -2.79
N GLY A 98 -8.00 -10.85 -3.39
CA GLY A 98 -9.03 -10.42 -4.34
C GLY A 98 -10.15 -9.66 -3.61
N HIS A 99 -10.91 -8.91 -4.39
CA HIS A 99 -12.02 -8.10 -3.91
C HIS A 99 -13.23 -8.98 -3.56
N ARG A 100 -13.96 -8.61 -2.49
CA ARG A 100 -15.19 -9.29 -2.04
C ARG A 100 -15.00 -10.76 -1.66
N HIS A 101 -13.85 -11.10 -1.10
CA HIS A 101 -13.61 -12.41 -0.50
C HIS A 101 -14.66 -12.75 0.57
N PRO A 102 -15.46 -13.82 0.39
CA PRO A 102 -16.64 -14.09 1.22
C PRO A 102 -16.31 -14.31 2.70
N HIS A 103 -15.18 -14.97 3.01
CA HIS A 103 -14.75 -15.20 4.40
C HIS A 103 -14.45 -13.91 5.17
N ILE A 104 -13.79 -12.95 4.51
CA ILE A 104 -13.39 -11.68 5.13
C ILE A 104 -14.61 -10.76 5.28
N ASP A 105 -15.42 -10.69 4.23
CA ASP A 105 -16.72 -10.03 4.23
C ASP A 105 -17.58 -10.48 5.43
N GLU A 106 -17.68 -11.80 5.66
CA GLU A 106 -18.47 -12.37 6.75
C GLU A 106 -17.86 -12.12 8.13
N ALA A 107 -16.53 -12.20 8.27
CA ALA A 107 -15.85 -11.88 9.52
C ALA A 107 -16.11 -10.44 9.98
N ILE A 108 -16.14 -9.49 9.05
CA ILE A 108 -16.46 -8.09 9.34
C ILE A 108 -17.92 -7.95 9.79
N ARG A 109 -18.88 -8.58 9.09
CA ARG A 109 -20.31 -8.53 9.46
C ARG A 109 -20.55 -9.11 10.85
N ARG A 110 -20.01 -10.30 11.13
CA ARG A 110 -20.11 -10.94 12.45
C ARG A 110 -19.52 -10.08 13.57
N GLN A 111 -18.41 -9.38 13.30
CA GLN A 111 -17.84 -8.48 14.30
C GLN A 111 -18.71 -7.23 14.51
N LEU A 112 -19.33 -6.71 13.44
CA LEU A 112 -20.26 -5.58 13.50
C LEU A 112 -21.49 -5.87 14.35
N ASP A 113 -22.02 -7.10 14.28
CA ASP A 113 -23.15 -7.56 15.11
C ASP A 113 -22.83 -7.58 16.62
N ARG A 114 -21.54 -7.53 16.99
CA ARG A 114 -21.08 -7.47 18.38
C ARG A 114 -20.73 -6.05 18.79
N VAL A 115 -19.68 -5.50 18.18
CA VAL A 115 -19.17 -4.15 18.47
C VAL A 115 -18.30 -3.67 17.31
N ALA A 116 -18.65 -2.50 16.77
CA ALA A 116 -17.84 -1.85 15.74
C ALA A 116 -16.52 -1.30 16.30
N HIS A 117 -16.56 -0.72 17.51
CA HIS A 117 -15.40 -0.11 18.14
C HIS A 117 -15.54 -0.01 19.66
N SER A 118 -14.45 -0.34 20.36
CA SER A 118 -14.14 0.04 21.75
C SER A 118 -12.65 0.40 21.81
N THR A 119 -12.26 1.31 22.69
CA THR A 119 -10.87 1.76 22.79
C THR A 119 -9.97 0.70 23.42
N LEU A 120 -8.67 0.70 23.09
CA LEU A 120 -7.63 -0.02 23.85
C LEU A 120 -6.97 0.84 24.93
N LEU A 121 -7.43 2.08 25.13
CA LEU A 121 -6.94 2.95 26.21
C LEU A 121 -7.53 2.52 27.55
N GLY A 122 -6.89 1.56 28.20
CA GLY A 122 -7.29 1.02 29.50
C GLY A 122 -8.32 -0.12 29.44
N LEU A 123 -8.69 -0.57 28.24
CA LEU A 123 -9.59 -1.70 28.00
C LEU A 123 -8.94 -2.69 27.01
N GLY A 124 -9.42 -3.94 27.01
CA GLY A 124 -9.04 -4.95 26.03
C GLY A 124 -10.13 -5.16 24.97
N GLY A 125 -9.74 -5.70 23.81
CA GLY A 125 -10.67 -6.11 22.75
C GLY A 125 -10.38 -7.55 22.32
N THR A 126 -11.40 -8.40 22.25
CA THR A 126 -11.24 -9.80 21.83
C THR A 126 -10.46 -9.97 20.51
N PRO A 127 -10.86 -9.33 19.39
CA PRO A 127 -10.16 -9.53 18.12
C PRO A 127 -8.75 -8.94 18.12
N SER A 128 -8.46 -7.88 18.90
CA SER A 128 -7.11 -7.31 18.96
C SER A 128 -6.15 -8.19 19.76
N ILE A 129 -6.65 -8.86 20.82
CA ILE A 129 -5.88 -9.85 21.60
C ILE A 129 -5.57 -11.07 20.74
N GLU A 130 -6.57 -11.64 20.07
CA GLU A 130 -6.41 -12.81 19.20
C GLU A 130 -5.47 -12.52 18.02
N LEU A 131 -5.62 -11.36 17.38
CA LEU A 131 -4.75 -10.95 16.29
C LEU A 131 -3.30 -10.78 16.76
N ALA A 132 -3.06 -10.25 17.98
CA ALA A 132 -1.71 -10.05 18.48
C ALA A 132 -0.99 -11.40 18.64
N ALA A 133 -1.72 -12.41 19.13
CA ALA A 133 -1.21 -13.78 19.24
C ALA A 133 -0.93 -14.38 17.85
N ARG A 134 -1.83 -14.24 16.88
CA ARG A 134 -1.61 -14.75 15.51
C ARG A 134 -0.44 -14.08 14.81
N LEU A 135 -0.33 -12.75 14.90
CA LEU A 135 0.77 -11.98 14.28
C LEU A 135 2.13 -12.38 14.85
N THR A 136 2.26 -12.50 16.18
CA THR A 136 3.52 -12.91 16.82
C THR A 136 3.88 -14.37 16.51
N ALA A 137 2.90 -15.24 16.29
CA ALA A 137 3.13 -16.63 15.89
C ALA A 137 3.68 -16.79 14.46
N ILE A 138 3.27 -15.92 13.53
CA ILE A 138 3.71 -15.97 12.13
C ILE A 138 4.93 -15.08 11.83
N ALA A 139 5.23 -14.11 12.68
CA ALA A 139 6.37 -13.21 12.50
C ALA A 139 7.72 -13.93 12.70
N PRO A 140 8.84 -13.35 12.23
CA PRO A 140 10.17 -13.84 12.56
C PRO A 140 10.35 -14.06 14.08
N ALA A 141 10.89 -15.22 14.45
CA ALA A 141 10.98 -15.65 15.84
C ALA A 141 11.73 -14.63 16.71
N GLY A 142 11.11 -14.20 17.81
CA GLY A 142 11.64 -13.21 18.75
C GLY A 142 10.81 -11.93 18.87
N LEU A 143 9.92 -11.68 17.91
CA LEU A 143 8.92 -10.60 17.98
C LEU A 143 7.71 -11.08 18.79
N THR A 144 7.52 -10.56 20.00
CA THR A 144 6.58 -11.12 21.00
C THR A 144 5.49 -10.16 21.45
N ARG A 145 5.54 -8.89 21.00
CA ARG A 145 4.60 -7.85 21.41
C ARG A 145 4.12 -7.06 20.20
N VAL A 146 2.88 -6.58 20.27
CA VAL A 146 2.22 -5.84 19.18
C VAL A 146 1.70 -4.51 19.70
N PHE A 147 2.06 -3.43 19.02
CA PHE A 147 1.41 -2.13 19.16
C PHE A 147 0.61 -1.81 17.90
N TYR A 148 -0.68 -1.54 18.02
CA TYR A 148 -1.54 -1.24 16.86
C TYR A 148 -1.59 0.24 16.53
N SER A 149 -1.76 0.53 15.24
CA SER A 149 -2.08 1.85 14.68
C SER A 149 -3.02 1.68 13.46
N ASP A 150 -3.08 2.66 12.56
CA ASP A 150 -4.04 2.72 11.44
C ASP A 150 -3.42 2.75 10.05
N SER A 151 -2.11 3.02 9.91
CA SER A 151 -1.44 3.11 8.62
C SER A 151 0.05 2.74 8.73
N GLY A 152 0.69 2.49 7.58
CA GLY A 152 2.13 2.22 7.55
C GLY A 152 2.95 3.37 8.16
N SER A 153 2.59 4.62 7.84
CA SER A 153 3.24 5.81 8.39
C SER A 153 3.20 5.81 9.92
N THR A 154 2.04 5.51 10.51
CA THR A 154 1.85 5.54 11.96
C THR A 154 2.49 4.34 12.68
N ALA A 155 2.65 3.20 12.00
CA ALA A 155 3.48 2.10 12.50
C ALA A 155 4.96 2.49 12.55
N VAL A 156 5.48 3.15 11.52
CA VAL A 156 6.88 3.62 11.53
C VAL A 156 7.09 4.70 12.60
N GLU A 157 6.16 5.65 12.75
CA GLU A 157 6.20 6.65 13.84
C GLU A 157 6.24 6.00 15.22
N ALA A 158 5.43 4.96 15.44
CA ALA A 158 5.45 4.20 16.68
C ALA A 158 6.83 3.55 16.90
N ALA A 159 7.39 2.87 15.89
CA ALA A 159 8.72 2.25 15.97
C ALA A 159 9.83 3.27 16.29
N LEU A 160 9.84 4.43 15.63
CA LEU A 160 10.80 5.51 15.90
C LEU A 160 10.73 5.99 17.35
N LYS A 161 9.51 6.25 17.84
CA LYS A 161 9.32 6.70 19.22
C LYS A 161 9.67 5.61 20.23
N ILE A 162 9.37 4.35 19.93
CA ILE A 162 9.72 3.20 20.78
C ILE A 162 11.25 3.12 20.90
N ALA A 163 11.98 3.13 19.77
CA ALA A 163 13.45 3.09 19.77
C ALA A 163 14.07 4.26 20.55
N PHE A 164 13.60 5.47 20.30
CA PHE A 164 14.09 6.67 20.97
C PHE A 164 13.81 6.65 22.48
N GLN A 165 12.56 6.36 22.87
CA GLN A 165 12.16 6.33 24.28
C GLN A 165 12.87 5.22 25.04
N TYR A 166 13.03 4.03 24.42
CA TYR A 166 13.79 2.92 25.00
C TYR A 166 15.17 3.37 25.45
N HIS A 167 15.97 3.98 24.56
CA HIS A 167 17.33 4.42 24.91
C HIS A 167 17.37 5.55 25.95
N ARG A 168 16.27 6.28 26.16
CA ARG A 168 16.18 7.34 27.17
C ARG A 168 15.84 6.82 28.56
N GLN A 169 15.20 5.66 28.67
CA GLN A 169 14.62 5.22 29.94
C GLN A 169 15.01 3.81 30.39
N ALA A 170 15.37 2.93 29.45
CA ALA A 170 15.79 1.57 29.76
C ALA A 170 17.12 1.60 30.55
N PRO A 171 17.32 0.71 31.54
CA PRO A 171 18.56 0.65 32.31
C PRO A 171 19.83 0.52 31.47
N GLU A 172 19.75 -0.24 30.38
CA GLU A 172 20.79 -0.51 29.40
C GLU A 172 20.76 0.48 28.20
N GLY A 173 19.83 1.44 28.22
CA GLY A 173 19.70 2.48 27.20
C GLY A 173 20.87 3.47 27.21
N ASP A 174 21.06 4.18 26.09
CA ASP A 174 22.05 5.25 25.96
C ASP A 174 21.38 6.52 25.44
N ALA A 175 21.17 7.50 26.32
CA ALA A 175 20.46 8.73 26.01
C ALA A 175 21.10 9.58 24.89
N ARG A 176 22.36 9.31 24.51
CA ARG A 176 23.05 9.94 23.38
C ARG A 176 22.53 9.45 22.03
N ARG A 177 21.88 8.27 21.98
CA ARG A 177 21.24 7.70 20.80
C ARG A 177 19.96 8.44 20.47
N THR A 178 20.08 9.52 19.69
CA THR A 178 19.00 10.46 19.38
C THR A 178 18.66 10.54 17.90
N ARG A 179 19.47 9.96 17.03
CA ARG A 179 19.34 10.01 15.58
C ARG A 179 18.94 8.66 15.02
N VAL A 180 18.48 8.68 13.77
CA VAL A 180 18.05 7.49 13.04
C VAL A 180 18.81 7.44 11.72
N MET A 181 19.13 6.25 11.24
CA MET A 181 19.66 6.03 9.91
C MET A 181 18.54 5.63 8.95
N ALA A 182 18.51 6.24 7.78
CA ALA A 182 17.59 5.90 6.70
C ALA A 182 18.33 5.86 5.36
N PHE A 183 17.74 5.20 4.37
CA PHE A 183 18.35 5.03 3.05
C PHE A 183 17.91 6.11 2.06
N SER A 184 18.74 6.40 1.05
CA SER A 184 18.32 7.23 -0.07
C SER A 184 17.15 6.59 -0.81
N ASN A 185 16.29 7.39 -1.44
CA ASN A 185 15.07 6.95 -2.13
C ASN A 185 14.02 6.22 -1.25
N ALA A 186 14.23 6.07 0.06
CA ALA A 186 13.29 5.35 0.94
C ALA A 186 11.92 6.03 1.00
N TYR A 187 10.88 5.24 1.29
CA TYR A 187 9.54 5.72 1.57
C TYR A 187 8.94 4.95 2.74
N HIS A 188 8.63 5.69 3.81
CA HIS A 188 8.10 5.12 5.05
C HIS A 188 6.75 5.71 5.44
N GLY A 189 6.13 6.51 4.57
CA GLY A 189 4.85 7.18 4.83
C GLY A 189 4.88 8.69 4.64
N ASP A 190 3.77 9.34 4.98
CA ASP A 190 3.48 10.76 4.72
C ASP A 190 3.25 11.60 6.00
N THR A 191 3.51 11.04 7.19
CA THR A 191 3.50 11.80 8.45
C THR A 191 4.87 12.48 8.68
N ILE A 192 4.96 13.53 9.48
CA ILE A 192 6.21 14.32 9.62
C ILE A 192 7.43 13.45 9.97
N GLY A 193 7.31 12.51 10.90
CA GLY A 193 8.43 11.64 11.28
C GLY A 193 8.74 10.58 10.23
N SER A 194 7.74 9.94 9.65
CA SER A 194 7.95 8.96 8.56
C SER A 194 8.53 9.61 7.29
N VAL A 195 8.07 10.81 6.93
CA VAL A 195 8.59 11.62 5.82
C VAL A 195 10.03 12.04 6.04
N SER A 196 10.43 12.31 7.29
CA SER A 196 11.82 12.64 7.63
C SER A 196 12.79 11.50 7.26
N LEU A 197 12.34 10.25 7.33
CA LEU A 197 13.09 9.08 6.88
C LEU A 197 13.12 8.94 5.35
N GLY A 198 12.18 9.57 4.64
CA GLY A 198 12.07 9.49 3.19
C GLY A 198 13.30 10.06 2.48
N GLY A 199 13.63 9.49 1.31
CA GLY A 199 14.81 9.86 0.51
C GLY A 199 14.51 10.51 -0.83
N MET A 200 13.22 10.76 -1.14
CA MET A 200 12.78 11.33 -2.42
C MET A 200 12.44 12.81 -2.28
N SER A 201 13.28 13.69 -2.83
CA SER A 201 13.11 15.14 -2.75
C SER A 201 11.79 15.64 -3.34
N LEU A 202 11.29 14.97 -4.40
CA LEU A 202 10.02 15.30 -5.04
C LEU A 202 8.83 15.26 -4.08
N PHE A 203 8.83 14.31 -3.13
CA PHE A 203 7.71 14.15 -2.20
C PHE A 203 7.87 15.05 -0.96
N HIS A 204 9.10 15.26 -0.50
CA HIS A 204 9.34 15.75 0.85
C HIS A 204 10.09 17.09 0.92
N GLY A 205 10.70 17.54 -0.18
CA GLY A 205 11.61 18.68 -0.19
C GLY A 205 10.98 19.97 0.31
N ILE A 206 9.69 20.18 0.03
CA ILE A 206 8.94 21.36 0.48
C ILE A 206 8.73 21.39 2.01
N TYR A 207 8.73 20.23 2.66
CA TYR A 207 8.50 20.10 4.10
C TYR A 207 9.77 20.18 4.93
N GLY A 208 10.95 20.31 4.32
CA GLY A 208 12.26 20.29 4.99
C GLY A 208 12.34 21.03 6.34
N PRO A 209 11.80 22.26 6.49
CA PRO A 209 11.79 22.98 7.77
C PRO A 209 11.03 22.31 8.92
N LEU A 210 10.16 21.34 8.64
CA LEU A 210 9.37 20.57 9.60
C LEU A 210 10.00 19.21 9.95
N LEU A 211 10.99 18.76 9.18
CA LEU A 211 11.53 17.40 9.25
C LEU A 211 12.76 17.32 10.16
N PHE A 212 12.97 16.16 10.78
CA PHE A 212 14.24 15.85 11.43
C PHE A 212 15.26 15.34 10.41
N ASP A 213 16.55 15.41 10.73
CA ASP A 213 17.65 15.02 9.85
C ASP A 213 18.26 13.65 10.21
N PRO A 214 17.89 12.56 9.50
CA PRO A 214 18.51 11.25 9.72
C PRO A 214 19.92 11.17 9.11
N VAL A 215 20.73 10.24 9.61
CA VAL A 215 21.96 9.83 8.91
C VAL A 215 21.57 9.10 7.62
N ARG A 216 22.01 9.62 6.47
CA ARG A 216 21.61 9.09 5.16
C ARG A 216 22.63 8.09 4.61
N ALA A 217 22.20 6.84 4.45
CA ALA A 217 22.97 5.80 3.78
C ALA A 217 22.52 5.61 2.32
N PRO A 218 23.40 5.12 1.41
CA PRO A 218 23.01 4.86 0.02
C PRO A 218 22.10 3.62 -0.07
N ALA A 219 20.98 3.75 -0.76
CA ALA A 219 20.19 2.61 -1.18
C ALA A 219 20.93 1.73 -2.20
N PRO A 220 20.78 0.39 -2.11
CA PRO A 220 21.31 -0.51 -3.12
C PRO A 220 20.50 -0.39 -4.42
N HIS A 221 21.05 0.32 -5.41
CA HIS A 221 20.45 0.44 -6.74
C HIS A 221 21.41 -0.08 -7.81
N CYS A 222 21.34 -1.38 -8.11
CA CYS A 222 22.29 -2.02 -9.04
C CYS A 222 22.29 -1.42 -10.46
N TYR A 223 21.11 -1.13 -11.03
CA TYR A 223 20.97 -0.55 -12.37
C TYR A 223 21.53 0.88 -12.49
N ARG A 224 21.39 1.69 -11.44
CA ARG A 224 21.96 3.06 -11.34
C ARG A 224 22.84 3.17 -10.09
N CYS A 225 23.89 2.34 -10.06
CA CYS A 225 24.77 2.21 -8.89
C CYS A 225 25.38 3.57 -8.48
N PRO A 226 25.16 4.06 -7.24
CA PRO A 226 25.73 5.32 -6.79
C PRO A 226 27.27 5.35 -6.83
N ALA A 227 27.92 4.19 -6.70
CA ALA A 227 29.36 4.04 -6.79
C ALA A 227 29.86 3.87 -8.24
N ASN A 228 28.96 3.91 -9.25
CA ASN A 228 29.25 3.65 -10.65
C ASN A 228 29.96 2.30 -10.89
N LEU A 229 29.61 1.29 -10.10
CA LEU A 229 30.12 -0.07 -10.21
C LEU A 229 29.08 -0.98 -10.87
N ARG A 230 29.57 -2.05 -11.52
CA ARG A 230 28.71 -3.11 -12.05
C ARG A 230 28.36 -4.11 -10.96
N PRO A 231 27.16 -4.73 -10.97
CA PRO A 231 26.74 -5.67 -9.93
C PRO A 231 27.75 -6.79 -9.65
N GLU A 232 28.39 -7.32 -10.70
CA GLU A 232 29.34 -8.44 -10.62
C GLU A 232 30.66 -8.06 -9.93
N THR A 233 31.01 -6.77 -9.93
CA THR A 233 32.27 -6.26 -9.36
C THR A 233 32.05 -5.31 -8.18
N CYS A 234 30.80 -5.04 -7.80
CA CYS A 234 30.45 -4.04 -6.79
C CYS A 234 30.88 -4.43 -5.38
N GLY A 235 30.91 -5.73 -5.06
CA GLY A 235 31.33 -6.23 -3.75
C GLY A 235 30.47 -5.70 -2.58
N MET A 236 29.21 -5.29 -2.84
CA MET A 236 28.34 -4.62 -1.86
C MET A 236 28.90 -3.30 -1.31
N ALA A 237 29.55 -2.47 -2.14
CA ALA A 237 30.08 -1.16 -1.73
C ALA A 237 29.06 -0.25 -1.00
N CYS A 238 27.76 -0.41 -1.25
CA CYS A 238 26.71 0.28 -0.49
C CYS A 238 26.67 -0.13 1.00
N LEU A 239 26.92 -1.40 1.32
CA LEU A 239 27.00 -1.91 2.68
C LEU A 239 28.30 -1.47 3.38
N ASP A 240 29.42 -1.42 2.66
CA ASP A 240 30.68 -0.86 3.19
C ASP A 240 30.49 0.60 3.64
N GLU A 241 29.71 1.37 2.88
CA GLU A 241 29.37 2.74 3.23
C GLU A 241 28.44 2.83 4.45
N VAL A 242 27.49 1.90 4.60
CA VAL A 242 26.69 1.78 5.83
C VAL A 242 27.59 1.54 7.03
N GLU A 243 28.55 0.60 6.93
CA GLU A 243 29.49 0.33 8.00
C GLU A 243 30.35 1.55 8.33
N ARG A 244 30.83 2.29 7.31
CA ARG A 244 31.57 3.55 7.52
C ARG A 244 30.74 4.57 8.29
N LEU A 245 29.46 4.73 7.92
CA LEU A 245 28.54 5.63 8.62
C LEU A 245 28.26 5.16 10.05
N MET A 246 28.08 3.86 10.28
CA MET A 246 27.87 3.31 11.64
C MET A 246 29.12 3.40 12.51
N ARG A 247 30.34 3.32 11.96
CA ARG A 247 31.57 3.62 12.72
C ARG A 247 31.60 5.07 13.19
N HIS A 248 31.09 6.01 12.39
CA HIS A 248 31.12 7.43 12.74
C HIS A 248 29.95 7.86 13.63
N HIS A 249 28.73 7.43 13.29
CA HIS A 249 27.48 7.87 13.91
C HIS A 249 26.86 6.80 14.82
N GLY A 250 27.37 5.57 14.89
CA GLY A 250 26.71 4.46 15.59
C GLY A 250 26.36 4.75 17.05
N HIS A 251 27.17 5.57 17.74
CA HIS A 251 26.93 5.98 19.14
C HIS A 251 25.77 6.97 19.33
N GLU A 252 25.32 7.64 18.27
CA GLU A 252 24.19 8.56 18.27
C GLU A 252 22.94 7.98 17.61
N LEU A 253 23.01 6.77 17.04
CA LEU A 253 21.88 6.11 16.36
C LEU A 253 21.03 5.29 17.34
N CYS A 254 19.73 5.58 17.43
CA CYS A 254 18.77 4.72 18.12
C CYS A 254 18.23 3.61 17.21
N ALA A 255 18.13 3.87 15.90
CA ALA A 255 17.59 2.90 14.96
C ALA A 255 18.13 3.09 13.53
N VAL A 256 18.02 2.02 12.75
CA VAL A 256 18.10 2.00 11.28
C VAL A 256 16.74 1.54 10.76
N VAL A 257 16.16 2.26 9.81
CA VAL A 257 14.88 1.91 9.18
C VAL A 257 15.12 1.48 7.74
N VAL A 258 14.55 0.32 7.35
CA VAL A 258 14.74 -0.27 6.02
C VAL A 258 13.47 -0.94 5.52
N GLU A 259 13.18 -0.83 4.23
CA GLU A 259 12.20 -1.68 3.52
C GLU A 259 12.92 -2.99 3.13
N PRO A 260 12.63 -4.16 3.72
CA PRO A 260 13.39 -5.38 3.46
C PRO A 260 13.24 -5.89 2.03
N LEU A 261 14.34 -6.30 1.40
CA LEU A 261 14.47 -6.79 0.01
C LEU A 261 14.10 -5.81 -1.10
N VAL A 262 13.05 -4.99 -0.95
CA VAL A 262 12.54 -4.12 -2.01
C VAL A 262 12.15 -2.76 -1.44
N GLN A 263 12.78 -1.68 -1.94
CA GLN A 263 12.23 -0.33 -1.75
C GLN A 263 11.14 -0.08 -2.79
N GLY A 264 9.88 -0.09 -2.34
CA GLY A 264 8.72 -0.14 -3.22
C GLY A 264 8.52 1.16 -3.99
N ALA A 265 8.33 2.27 -3.28
CA ALA A 265 8.06 3.58 -3.89
C ALA A 265 9.27 4.18 -4.63
N ALA A 266 10.48 3.65 -4.38
CA ALA A 266 11.69 3.98 -5.13
C ALA A 266 11.70 3.39 -6.56
N GLY A 267 10.61 2.74 -6.97
CA GLY A 267 10.49 2.04 -8.25
C GLY A 267 10.85 0.56 -8.13
N MET A 268 10.50 -0.11 -7.03
CA MET A 268 10.82 -1.53 -6.79
C MET A 268 12.33 -1.83 -6.79
N LEU A 269 13.15 -0.99 -6.15
CA LEU A 269 14.59 -1.23 -6.10
C LEU A 269 14.89 -2.47 -5.25
N VAL A 270 15.45 -3.48 -5.90
CA VAL A 270 15.74 -4.78 -5.28
C VAL A 270 17.14 -4.78 -4.67
N GLN A 271 17.22 -5.18 -3.41
CA GLN A 271 18.48 -5.34 -2.68
C GLN A 271 19.23 -6.57 -3.20
N PRO A 272 20.56 -6.51 -3.35
CA PRO A 272 21.34 -7.68 -3.72
C PRO A 272 21.31 -8.72 -2.59
N ARG A 273 21.27 -10.00 -2.95
CA ARG A 273 21.22 -11.11 -1.99
C ARG A 273 22.33 -11.01 -0.93
N GLY A 274 21.95 -11.14 0.34
CA GLY A 274 22.83 -11.08 1.50
C GLY A 274 23.02 -9.67 2.06
N TRP A 275 22.52 -8.65 1.38
CA TRP A 275 22.65 -7.26 1.84
C TRP A 275 21.81 -6.98 3.09
N LEU A 276 20.58 -7.52 3.17
CA LEU A 276 19.72 -7.33 4.34
C LEU A 276 20.30 -8.05 5.56
N ARG A 277 20.82 -9.27 5.39
CA ARG A 277 21.57 -9.98 6.44
C ARG A 277 22.79 -9.17 6.89
N GLY A 278 23.57 -8.65 5.94
CA GLY A 278 24.72 -7.81 6.23
C GLY A 278 24.36 -6.53 7.01
N LEU A 279 23.20 -5.93 6.72
CA LEU A 279 22.69 -4.79 7.47
C LEU A 279 22.33 -5.17 8.92
N ARG A 280 21.65 -6.31 9.11
CA ARG A 280 21.35 -6.84 10.46
C ARG A 280 22.63 -7.09 11.26
N ASP A 281 23.65 -7.71 10.64
CA ASP A 281 24.96 -7.93 11.26
C ASP A 281 25.62 -6.64 11.72
N LEU A 282 25.47 -5.56 10.95
CA LEU A 282 25.98 -4.23 11.30
C LEU A 282 25.23 -3.63 12.49
N CYS A 283 23.89 -3.70 12.47
CA CYS A 283 23.06 -3.25 13.59
C CYS A 283 23.46 -3.96 14.91
N ASP A 284 23.68 -5.28 14.86
CA ASP A 284 24.11 -6.08 16.01
C ASP A 284 25.48 -5.63 16.54
N ARG A 285 26.48 -5.47 15.66
CA ARG A 285 27.84 -5.04 16.05
C ARG A 285 27.87 -3.65 16.70
N HIS A 286 26.96 -2.76 16.30
CA HIS A 286 26.92 -1.38 16.76
C HIS A 286 25.88 -1.13 17.87
N GLY A 287 25.09 -2.14 18.25
CA GLY A 287 24.02 -2.01 19.23
C GLY A 287 22.96 -0.99 18.83
N VAL A 288 22.59 -0.99 17.54
CA VAL A 288 21.57 -0.10 16.96
C VAL A 288 20.34 -0.94 16.64
N PHE A 289 19.13 -0.47 16.98
CA PHE A 289 17.93 -1.22 16.61
C PHE A 289 17.70 -1.22 15.10
N MET A 290 17.20 -2.34 14.58
CA MET A 290 16.73 -2.46 13.20
C MET A 290 15.20 -2.42 13.18
N VAL A 291 14.65 -1.48 12.44
CA VAL A 291 13.23 -1.39 12.11
C VAL A 291 13.04 -1.87 10.67
N ALA A 292 12.37 -3.00 10.50
CA ALA A 292 11.97 -3.52 9.21
C ALA A 292 10.57 -2.99 8.85
N ASP A 293 10.50 -2.16 7.81
CA ASP A 293 9.26 -1.69 7.23
C ASP A 293 8.75 -2.72 6.20
N GLU A 294 7.92 -3.64 6.68
CA GLU A 294 7.28 -4.67 5.85
C GLU A 294 5.87 -4.31 5.42
N VAL A 295 5.53 -3.02 5.46
CA VAL A 295 4.22 -2.52 5.05
C VAL A 295 3.89 -2.89 3.60
N ALA A 296 4.86 -2.85 2.68
CA ALA A 296 4.63 -3.19 1.26
C ALA A 296 5.09 -4.61 0.87
N VAL A 297 6.11 -5.15 1.55
CA VAL A 297 6.79 -6.39 1.15
C VAL A 297 6.28 -7.64 1.88
N GLY A 298 5.59 -7.44 3.01
CA GLY A 298 5.01 -8.52 3.80
C GLY A 298 3.71 -9.09 3.20
N PHE A 299 3.14 -10.06 3.90
CA PHE A 299 1.94 -10.79 3.50
C PHE A 299 2.04 -11.37 2.09
N GLY A 300 3.13 -12.10 1.80
CA GLY A 300 3.25 -12.89 0.57
C GLY A 300 3.74 -12.14 -0.68
N LYS A 301 3.85 -10.81 -0.66
CA LYS A 301 4.18 -10.02 -1.87
C LYS A 301 5.56 -10.36 -2.45
N THR A 302 6.52 -10.70 -1.61
CA THR A 302 7.87 -11.15 -2.00
C THR A 302 7.98 -12.67 -2.22
N GLY A 303 6.91 -13.43 -2.02
CA GLY A 303 6.86 -14.89 -2.16
C GLY A 303 6.99 -15.67 -0.85
N THR A 304 7.28 -14.99 0.26
CA THR A 304 7.25 -15.51 1.64
C THR A 304 6.27 -14.68 2.49
N MET A 305 5.88 -15.14 3.68
CA MET A 305 4.95 -14.38 4.53
C MET A 305 5.56 -13.01 4.86
N PHE A 306 6.80 -12.99 5.33
CA PHE A 306 7.62 -11.79 5.49
C PHE A 306 8.90 -11.86 4.65
N ALA A 307 9.34 -10.71 4.15
CA ALA A 307 10.54 -10.57 3.33
C ALA A 307 11.82 -10.89 4.14
N CYS A 308 11.84 -10.56 5.43
CA CYS A 308 12.96 -10.87 6.33
C CYS A 308 13.29 -12.38 6.39
N GLU A 309 12.31 -13.27 6.15
CA GLU A 309 12.52 -14.72 6.13
C GLU A 309 13.53 -15.18 5.08
N GLN A 310 13.58 -14.50 3.92
CA GLN A 310 14.43 -14.93 2.79
C GLN A 310 15.92 -14.79 3.07
N GLU A 311 16.29 -13.94 4.03
CA GLU A 311 17.68 -13.77 4.48
C GLU A 311 17.89 -14.13 5.96
N GLY A 312 16.90 -14.78 6.59
CA GLY A 312 16.98 -15.20 7.99
C GLY A 312 17.22 -14.04 8.97
N VAL A 313 16.60 -12.89 8.70
CA VAL A 313 16.73 -11.68 9.52
C VAL A 313 15.59 -11.61 10.52
N VAL A 314 15.92 -11.28 11.76
CA VAL A 314 14.94 -10.89 12.79
C VAL A 314 15.22 -9.44 13.16
N PRO A 315 14.32 -8.49 12.85
CA PRO A 315 14.47 -7.10 13.25
C PRO A 315 14.12 -6.92 14.73
N ASP A 316 14.52 -5.80 15.32
CA ASP A 316 14.08 -5.43 16.67
C ASP A 316 12.61 -4.97 16.66
N MET A 317 12.19 -4.39 15.53
CA MET A 317 10.81 -3.95 15.30
C MET A 317 10.39 -4.24 13.85
N LEU A 318 9.16 -4.70 13.66
CA LEU A 318 8.58 -5.00 12.36
C LEU A 318 7.29 -4.20 12.16
N CYS A 319 7.26 -3.33 11.16
CA CYS A 319 6.09 -2.50 10.83
C CYS A 319 5.26 -3.19 9.74
N LEU A 320 3.95 -3.33 9.99
CA LEU A 320 2.98 -3.99 9.13
C LEU A 320 1.79 -3.07 8.86
N ALA A 321 1.26 -3.09 7.65
CA ALA A 321 -0.03 -2.48 7.29
C ALA A 321 -0.53 -3.15 6.00
N LYS A 322 -1.18 -2.40 5.09
CA LYS A 322 -1.61 -2.82 3.74
C LYS A 322 -2.22 -4.24 3.70
N GLY A 323 -1.42 -5.25 3.36
CA GLY A 323 -1.85 -6.64 3.22
C GLY A 323 -2.39 -7.28 4.51
N ILE A 324 -2.15 -6.68 5.68
CA ILE A 324 -2.61 -7.20 6.97
C ILE A 324 -4.12 -7.48 7.01
N THR A 325 -4.96 -6.63 6.41
CA THR A 325 -6.41 -6.83 6.29
C THR A 325 -6.84 -7.34 4.93
N GLY A 326 -5.91 -7.74 4.06
CA GLY A 326 -6.19 -8.01 2.65
C GLY A 326 -6.66 -6.77 1.88
N GLY A 327 -6.42 -5.55 2.40
CA GLY A 327 -6.83 -4.28 1.81
C GLY A 327 -8.26 -3.82 2.15
N TYR A 328 -8.92 -4.48 3.10
CA TYR A 328 -10.30 -4.19 3.46
C TYR A 328 -10.48 -2.95 4.35
N LEU A 329 -9.65 -2.83 5.37
CA LEU A 329 -9.80 -1.81 6.42
C LEU A 329 -8.43 -1.27 6.85
N PRO A 330 -8.33 0.02 7.21
CA PRO A 330 -7.11 0.58 7.78
C PRO A 330 -6.74 -0.13 9.09
N LEU A 331 -5.56 -0.73 9.11
CA LEU A 331 -4.93 -1.30 10.28
C LEU A 331 -3.43 -1.32 10.04
N ALA A 332 -2.67 -1.04 11.09
CA ALA A 332 -1.25 -1.24 11.10
C ALA A 332 -0.78 -1.78 12.45
N ALA A 333 0.40 -2.38 12.47
CA ALA A 333 1.00 -2.96 13.66
C ALA A 333 2.50 -2.70 13.67
N THR A 334 3.05 -2.45 14.84
CA THR A 334 4.48 -2.48 15.13
C THR A 334 4.72 -3.62 16.07
N LEU A 335 5.31 -4.70 15.56
CA LEU A 335 5.74 -5.81 16.39
C LEU A 335 7.11 -5.46 16.97
N VAL A 336 7.36 -5.81 18.22
CA VAL A 336 8.63 -5.56 18.90
C VAL A 336 9.10 -6.80 19.64
N THR A 337 10.42 -6.89 19.86
CA THR A 337 11.00 -7.93 20.71
C THR A 337 10.59 -7.77 22.17
N GLU A 338 10.70 -8.86 22.93
CA GLU A 338 10.51 -8.82 24.39
C GLU A 338 11.45 -7.82 25.05
N HIS A 339 12.72 -7.80 24.62
CA HIS A 339 13.73 -6.88 25.12
C HIS A 339 13.33 -5.41 24.95
N THR A 340 12.84 -5.04 23.77
CA THR A 340 12.34 -3.68 23.52
C THR A 340 11.16 -3.35 24.43
N HIS A 341 10.21 -4.28 24.60
CA HIS A 341 9.05 -4.10 25.49
C HIS A 341 9.46 -3.93 26.96
N ASP A 342 10.44 -4.71 27.44
CA ASP A 342 10.88 -4.70 28.83
C ASP A 342 11.50 -3.35 29.24
N GLY A 343 12.06 -2.60 28.30
CA GLY A 343 12.50 -1.22 28.52
C GLY A 343 11.37 -0.24 28.89
N PHE A 344 10.10 -0.63 28.72
CA PHE A 344 8.92 0.14 29.12
C PHE A 344 8.29 -0.33 30.43
N LEU A 345 8.76 -1.45 30.99
CA LEU A 345 8.29 -1.93 32.28
C LEU A 345 8.88 -1.08 33.43
N GLY A 346 8.02 -0.81 34.41
CA GLY A 346 8.33 -0.03 35.60
C GLY A 346 7.09 0.12 36.47
N GLY A 347 7.28 0.61 37.70
CA GLY A 347 6.17 1.04 38.55
C GLY A 347 5.53 2.32 38.00
N TYR A 348 4.30 2.64 38.47
CA TYR A 348 3.59 3.85 38.04
C TYR A 348 4.40 5.15 38.24
N ALA A 349 5.21 5.21 39.31
CA ALA A 349 6.04 6.36 39.63
C ALA A 349 7.29 6.52 38.72
N ASP A 350 7.63 5.50 37.93
CA ASP A 350 8.79 5.54 37.03
C ASP A 350 8.46 6.26 35.71
N PHE A 351 7.17 6.51 35.43
CA PHE A 351 6.67 7.20 34.23
C PHE A 351 7.22 6.67 32.89
N ARG A 352 7.49 5.35 32.83
CA ARG A 352 7.99 4.65 31.63
C ARG A 352 6.93 4.35 30.57
N THR A 353 5.69 4.80 30.81
CA THR A 353 4.56 4.63 29.89
C THR A 353 4.90 5.13 28.49
N PHE A 354 4.56 4.34 27.48
CA PHE A 354 4.56 4.79 26.10
C PHE A 354 3.32 5.65 25.84
N PHE A 355 3.44 6.98 26.00
CA PHE A 355 2.34 7.92 25.77
C PHE A 355 2.11 8.14 24.26
N HIS A 356 1.57 7.10 23.61
CA HIS A 356 1.28 7.10 22.19
C HIS A 356 0.12 6.15 21.87
N GLY A 357 -0.74 6.59 20.98
CA GLY A 357 -1.95 5.89 20.55
C GLY A 357 -2.92 6.89 19.93
N HIS A 358 -3.95 6.37 19.27
CA HIS A 358 -5.03 7.19 18.73
C HIS A 358 -6.37 6.49 18.94
N THR A 359 -7.47 7.18 18.68
CA THR A 359 -8.84 6.71 18.95
C THR A 359 -9.13 5.31 18.41
N TYR A 360 -8.60 4.98 17.22
CA TYR A 360 -8.87 3.73 16.51
C TYR A 360 -7.80 2.65 16.69
N THR A 361 -6.82 2.85 17.58
CA THR A 361 -5.80 1.83 17.90
C THR A 361 -6.48 0.49 18.23
N GLY A 362 -6.19 -0.55 17.44
CA GLY A 362 -6.77 -1.89 17.60
C GLY A 362 -8.26 -1.99 17.27
N ASN A 363 -8.74 -1.26 16.25
CA ASN A 363 -10.14 -1.29 15.81
C ASN A 363 -10.65 -2.72 15.60
N ALA A 364 -11.81 -3.05 16.20
CA ALA A 364 -12.34 -4.40 16.23
C ALA A 364 -12.67 -4.97 14.84
N LEU A 365 -13.30 -4.16 13.96
CA LEU A 365 -13.63 -4.59 12.59
C LEU A 365 -12.36 -4.85 11.77
N ALA A 366 -11.38 -3.96 11.89
CA ALA A 366 -10.12 -4.11 11.17
C ALA A 366 -9.31 -5.32 11.67
N CYS A 367 -9.30 -5.58 12.98
CA CYS A 367 -8.68 -6.78 13.55
C CYS A 367 -9.39 -8.06 13.11
N ALA A 368 -10.72 -8.07 13.02
CA ALA A 368 -11.49 -9.19 12.51
C ALA A 368 -11.20 -9.47 11.02
N ALA A 369 -11.08 -8.42 10.21
CA ALA A 369 -10.66 -8.54 8.81
C ALA A 369 -9.23 -9.12 8.69
N ALA A 370 -8.32 -8.69 9.55
CA ALA A 370 -6.95 -9.22 9.58
C ALA A 370 -6.89 -10.69 10.00
N LEU A 371 -7.64 -11.09 11.03
CA LEU A 371 -7.75 -12.50 11.42
C LEU A 371 -8.26 -13.36 10.27
N ALA A 372 -9.35 -12.93 9.61
CA ALA A 372 -9.89 -13.63 8.45
C ALA A 372 -8.90 -13.66 7.27
N SER A 373 -8.14 -12.58 7.04
CA SER A 373 -7.07 -12.56 6.03
C SER A 373 -6.01 -13.64 6.31
N LEU A 374 -5.61 -13.81 7.58
CA LEU A 374 -4.66 -14.86 7.98
C LEU A 374 -5.27 -16.27 7.84
N ASP A 375 -6.56 -16.43 8.14
CA ASP A 375 -7.27 -17.70 7.91
C ASP A 375 -7.27 -18.06 6.42
N VAL A 376 -7.53 -17.11 5.51
CA VAL A 376 -7.47 -17.36 4.06
C VAL A 376 -6.07 -17.79 3.62
N PHE A 377 -5.00 -17.17 4.16
CA PHE A 377 -3.62 -17.61 3.89
C PHE A 377 -3.40 -19.09 4.20
N GLU A 378 -3.92 -19.55 5.35
CA GLU A 378 -3.78 -20.92 5.84
C GLU A 378 -4.69 -21.88 5.06
N GLU A 379 -5.98 -21.59 4.96
CA GLU A 379 -7.01 -22.44 4.35
C GLU A 379 -6.80 -22.63 2.85
N GLU A 380 -6.46 -21.56 2.12
CA GLU A 380 -6.23 -21.60 0.67
C GLU A 380 -4.78 -21.93 0.29
N ARG A 381 -3.91 -22.13 1.30
CA ARG A 381 -2.48 -22.40 1.12
C ARG A 381 -1.85 -21.36 0.18
N THR A 382 -2.20 -20.09 0.37
CA THR A 382 -1.95 -19.01 -0.60
C THR A 382 -0.49 -18.91 -1.02
N LEU A 383 0.45 -19.02 -0.08
CA LEU A 383 1.89 -18.94 -0.40
C LEU A 383 2.39 -20.11 -1.25
N GLU A 384 1.86 -21.31 -1.03
CA GLU A 384 2.25 -22.50 -1.77
C GLU A 384 1.70 -22.46 -3.20
N THR A 385 0.44 -22.03 -3.36
CA THR A 385 -0.20 -21.89 -4.68
C THR A 385 0.33 -20.69 -5.47
N LEU A 386 0.93 -19.70 -4.80
CA LEU A 386 1.56 -18.55 -5.44
C LEU A 386 2.88 -18.89 -6.14
N ARG A 387 3.64 -19.89 -5.67
CA ARG A 387 4.98 -20.18 -6.17
C ARG A 387 5.05 -20.46 -7.68
N PRO A 388 4.21 -21.34 -8.26
CA PRO A 388 4.18 -21.54 -9.72
C PRO A 388 3.83 -20.26 -10.49
N ARG A 389 2.97 -19.39 -9.93
CA ARG A 389 2.59 -18.11 -10.55
C ARG A 389 3.75 -17.12 -10.55
N ILE A 390 4.58 -17.11 -9.50
CA ILE A 390 5.82 -16.31 -9.47
C ILE A 390 6.78 -16.78 -10.58
N GLU A 391 6.91 -18.08 -10.81
CA GLU A 391 7.74 -18.62 -11.91
C GLU A 391 7.16 -18.27 -13.28
N ARG A 392 5.82 -18.39 -13.44
CA ARG A 392 5.11 -18.00 -14.66
C ARG A 392 5.28 -16.52 -14.98
N LEU A 393 5.16 -15.63 -13.98
CA LEU A 393 5.40 -14.20 -14.14
C LEU A 393 6.80 -13.92 -14.69
N ALA A 394 7.82 -14.70 -14.30
CA ALA A 394 9.20 -14.49 -14.75
C ALA A 394 9.29 -14.76 -16.26
N THR A 395 8.66 -15.86 -16.68
CA THR A 395 8.60 -16.29 -18.07
C THR A 395 7.86 -15.27 -18.94
N LEU A 396 6.75 -14.72 -18.44
CA LEU A 396 5.95 -13.72 -19.16
C LEU A 396 6.67 -12.37 -19.29
N LEU A 397 7.47 -12.00 -18.29
CA LEU A 397 8.25 -10.75 -18.32
C LEU A 397 9.49 -10.84 -19.21
N ALA A 398 10.04 -12.03 -19.45
CA ALA A 398 11.30 -12.20 -20.18
C ALA A 398 11.31 -11.50 -21.57
N PRO A 399 10.27 -11.61 -22.43
CA PRO A 399 10.22 -10.94 -23.73
C PRO A 399 10.16 -9.41 -23.68
N LEU A 400 9.90 -8.80 -22.51
CA LEU A 400 9.93 -7.33 -22.38
C LEU A 400 11.37 -6.81 -22.38
N ASN A 401 12.36 -7.65 -22.07
CA ASN A 401 13.78 -7.29 -22.18
C ASN A 401 14.22 -7.02 -23.62
N ASP A 402 13.44 -7.40 -24.63
CA ASP A 402 13.77 -7.15 -26.03
C ASP A 402 13.23 -5.80 -26.53
N LEU A 403 12.41 -5.11 -25.72
CA LEU A 403 11.85 -3.81 -26.10
C LEU A 403 12.92 -2.71 -26.01
N PRO A 404 13.02 -1.82 -27.00
CA PRO A 404 14.08 -0.80 -27.07
C PRO A 404 14.00 0.23 -25.93
N HIS A 405 12.81 0.44 -25.39
CA HIS A 405 12.55 1.42 -24.33
C HIS A 405 12.46 0.81 -22.92
N VAL A 406 12.71 -0.49 -22.77
CA VAL A 406 12.79 -1.15 -21.45
C VAL A 406 14.25 -1.21 -21.03
N GLY A 407 14.61 -0.44 -19.99
CA GLY A 407 15.97 -0.35 -19.48
C GLY A 407 16.31 -1.43 -18.46
N ASP A 408 15.39 -1.69 -17.54
CA ASP A 408 15.57 -2.65 -16.45
C ASP A 408 14.24 -3.30 -16.05
N ILE A 409 14.28 -4.60 -15.77
CA ILE A 409 13.17 -5.33 -15.15
C ILE A 409 13.69 -5.97 -13.88
N ARG A 410 13.11 -5.60 -12.75
CA ARG A 410 13.51 -6.07 -11.42
C ARG A 410 12.31 -6.59 -10.65
N ARG A 411 12.55 -7.64 -9.87
CA ARG A 411 11.47 -8.38 -9.21
C ARG A 411 11.91 -9.16 -7.98
N VAL A 412 11.03 -9.20 -6.98
CA VAL A 412 11.02 -10.20 -5.89
C VAL A 412 9.57 -10.64 -5.69
N GLY A 413 9.30 -11.95 -5.71
CA GLY A 413 7.93 -12.48 -5.69
C GLY A 413 7.09 -11.94 -6.85
N VAL A 414 5.94 -11.35 -6.52
CA VAL A 414 5.06 -10.67 -7.50
C VAL A 414 5.38 -9.19 -7.68
N MET A 415 6.19 -8.60 -6.79
CA MET A 415 6.56 -7.17 -6.87
C MET A 415 7.50 -6.94 -8.04
N THR A 416 7.03 -6.26 -9.09
CA THR A 416 7.78 -6.04 -10.32
C THR A 416 7.86 -4.55 -10.65
N GLY A 417 9.07 -4.08 -10.97
CA GLY A 417 9.31 -2.78 -11.61
C GLY A 417 9.85 -2.98 -13.03
N ILE A 418 9.27 -2.28 -14.00
CA ILE A 418 9.73 -2.23 -15.40
C ILE A 418 10.10 -0.77 -15.68
N GLU A 419 11.40 -0.47 -15.69
CA GLU A 419 11.90 0.88 -15.90
C GLU A 419 11.98 1.22 -17.38
N LEU A 420 11.26 2.27 -17.78
CA LEU A 420 11.27 2.77 -19.14
C LEU A 420 12.33 3.87 -19.31
N VAL A 421 13.04 3.82 -20.44
CA VAL A 421 14.13 4.75 -20.76
C VAL A 421 14.03 5.22 -22.21
N ALA A 422 14.46 6.47 -22.45
CA ALA A 422 14.52 7.03 -23.79
C ALA A 422 15.59 6.33 -24.64
N ASP A 423 16.70 5.94 -24.00
CA ASP A 423 17.79 5.16 -24.61
C ASP A 423 18.25 4.07 -23.63
N ARG A 424 18.24 2.82 -24.10
CA ARG A 424 18.61 1.64 -23.31
C ARG A 424 20.11 1.48 -23.13
N GLU A 425 20.92 1.80 -24.13
CA GLU A 425 22.38 1.64 -24.07
C GLU A 425 22.99 2.62 -23.07
N THR A 426 22.55 3.89 -23.14
CA THR A 426 23.03 4.95 -22.25
C THR A 426 22.22 5.04 -20.96
N ARG A 427 21.11 4.31 -20.85
CA ARG A 427 20.16 4.32 -19.71
C ARG A 427 19.55 5.71 -19.47
N THR A 428 19.44 6.50 -20.53
CA THR A 428 18.93 7.88 -20.46
C THR A 428 17.44 7.86 -20.10
N PRO A 429 17.02 8.49 -18.99
CA PRO A 429 15.61 8.56 -18.64
C PRO A 429 14.85 9.44 -19.64
N TYR A 430 13.54 9.23 -19.76
CA TYR A 430 12.67 10.20 -20.41
C TYR A 430 12.63 11.51 -19.63
N ARG A 431 12.22 12.59 -20.30
CA ARG A 431 11.98 13.85 -19.61
C ARG A 431 10.68 13.76 -18.80
N PRO A 432 10.64 14.25 -17.56
CA PRO A 432 9.44 14.17 -16.72
C PRO A 432 8.17 14.74 -17.37
N GLU A 433 8.31 15.78 -18.21
CA GLU A 433 7.18 16.39 -18.93
C GLU A 433 6.50 15.44 -19.93
N GLU A 434 7.22 14.44 -20.44
CA GLU A 434 6.69 13.46 -21.41
C GLU A 434 5.71 12.47 -20.76
N ARG A 435 5.82 12.29 -19.43
CA ARG A 435 4.93 11.45 -18.60
C ARG A 435 4.71 10.06 -19.21
N ILE A 436 5.79 9.41 -19.67
CA ILE A 436 5.70 8.15 -20.43
C ILE A 436 5.03 7.06 -19.60
N GLY A 437 5.43 6.85 -18.35
CA GLY A 437 4.80 5.87 -17.47
C GLY A 437 3.30 6.12 -17.29
N HIS A 438 2.89 7.38 -17.14
CA HIS A 438 1.47 7.75 -17.05
C HIS A 438 0.71 7.45 -18.35
N ARG A 439 1.29 7.75 -19.51
CA ARG A 439 0.69 7.45 -20.82
C ARG A 439 0.51 5.94 -21.00
N VAL A 440 1.50 5.13 -20.63
CA VAL A 440 1.41 3.67 -20.63
C VAL A 440 0.31 3.19 -19.69
N THR A 441 0.18 3.76 -18.50
CA THR A 441 -0.92 3.45 -17.57
C THR A 441 -2.30 3.74 -18.16
N LEU A 442 -2.48 4.90 -18.81
CA LEU A 442 -3.75 5.24 -19.44
C LEU A 442 -4.09 4.30 -20.59
N GLU A 443 -3.09 3.89 -21.36
CA GLU A 443 -3.25 2.93 -22.46
C GLU A 443 -3.58 1.52 -21.94
N ALA A 444 -2.90 1.04 -20.89
CA ALA A 444 -3.25 -0.21 -20.23
C ALA A 444 -4.68 -0.19 -19.68
N ARG A 445 -5.11 0.94 -19.09
CA ARG A 445 -6.48 1.11 -18.58
C ARG A 445 -7.51 1.04 -19.70
N ARG A 446 -7.24 1.64 -20.87
CA ARG A 446 -8.12 1.50 -22.03
C ARG A 446 -8.30 0.05 -22.48
N ARG A 447 -7.27 -0.77 -22.29
CA ARG A 447 -7.24 -2.20 -22.59
C ARG A 447 -7.77 -3.08 -21.44
N GLY A 448 -8.35 -2.49 -20.40
CA GLY A 448 -8.99 -3.23 -19.31
C GLY A 448 -8.06 -3.62 -18.16
N VAL A 449 -6.90 -2.98 -18.00
CA VAL A 449 -5.98 -3.26 -16.89
C VAL A 449 -5.61 -1.97 -16.15
N ILE A 450 -5.83 -1.94 -14.83
CA ILE A 450 -5.38 -0.84 -13.98
C ILE A 450 -3.98 -1.16 -13.44
N VAL A 451 -3.01 -0.36 -13.86
CA VAL A 451 -1.66 -0.31 -13.27
C VAL A 451 -1.34 1.13 -12.87
N ARG A 452 -0.35 1.32 -12.01
CA ARG A 452 0.12 2.64 -11.57
C ARG A 452 1.63 2.74 -11.76
N PRO A 453 2.16 3.85 -12.32
CA PRO A 453 3.59 3.99 -12.49
C PRO A 453 4.20 4.75 -11.29
N LEU A 454 5.51 4.59 -11.11
CA LEU A 454 6.36 5.43 -10.27
C LEU A 454 7.34 6.17 -11.20
N GLY A 455 7.00 7.41 -11.58
CA GLY A 455 7.67 8.08 -12.70
C GLY A 455 7.47 7.26 -13.98
N ASP A 456 8.58 6.85 -14.61
CA ASP A 456 8.58 5.99 -15.79
C ASP A 456 8.88 4.52 -15.45
N VAL A 457 8.69 4.11 -14.20
CA VAL A 457 8.72 2.71 -13.78
C VAL A 457 7.29 2.18 -13.74
N MET A 458 6.95 1.24 -14.63
CA MET A 458 5.68 0.53 -14.55
C MET A 458 5.72 -0.47 -13.41
N VAL A 459 4.74 -0.39 -12.51
CA VAL A 459 4.62 -1.32 -11.38
C VAL A 459 3.59 -2.38 -11.67
N LEU A 460 3.98 -3.65 -11.54
CA LEU A 460 3.06 -4.79 -11.47
C LEU A 460 3.15 -5.38 -10.07
N MET A 461 2.03 -5.42 -9.37
CA MET A 461 1.90 -6.09 -8.08
C MET A 461 0.44 -6.51 -7.91
N PRO A 462 0.00 -7.56 -8.65
CA PRO A 462 -1.38 -8.03 -8.59
C PRO A 462 -1.73 -8.70 -7.25
N PRO A 463 -3.02 -8.92 -6.94
CA PRO A 463 -3.44 -9.75 -5.83
C PRO A 463 -2.80 -11.14 -5.91
N LEU A 464 -2.58 -11.79 -4.78
CA LEU A 464 -1.97 -13.13 -4.74
C LEU A 464 -2.92 -14.20 -5.29
N SER A 465 -4.22 -13.93 -5.25
CA SER A 465 -5.28 -14.73 -5.89
C SER A 465 -5.35 -14.58 -7.41
N ILE A 466 -4.46 -13.81 -8.05
CA ILE A 466 -4.41 -13.72 -9.51
C ILE A 466 -4.24 -15.12 -10.15
N THR A 467 -5.03 -15.40 -11.18
CA THR A 467 -4.94 -16.64 -11.96
C THR A 467 -3.83 -16.56 -13.01
N GLU A 468 -3.42 -17.70 -13.56
CA GLU A 468 -2.41 -17.72 -14.64
C GLU A 468 -2.88 -16.95 -15.89
N THR A 469 -4.15 -17.11 -16.28
CA THR A 469 -4.74 -16.40 -17.42
C THR A 469 -4.81 -14.88 -17.19
N GLU A 470 -5.16 -14.44 -15.97
CA GLU A 470 -5.14 -13.02 -15.62
C GLU A 470 -3.72 -12.47 -15.60
N LEU A 471 -2.75 -13.26 -15.14
CA LEU A 471 -1.32 -12.88 -15.14
C LEU A 471 -0.79 -12.68 -16.56
N GLU A 472 -1.16 -13.57 -17.50
CA GLU A 472 -0.89 -13.41 -18.92
C GLU A 472 -1.53 -12.14 -19.48
N THR A 473 -2.81 -11.92 -19.16
CA THR A 473 -3.54 -10.71 -19.58
C THR A 473 -2.85 -9.44 -19.08
N LEU A 474 -2.45 -9.40 -17.80
CA LEU A 474 -1.73 -8.28 -17.19
C LEU A 474 -0.44 -7.97 -17.95
N VAL A 475 0.43 -8.96 -18.11
CA VAL A 475 1.76 -8.75 -18.71
C VAL A 475 1.64 -8.42 -20.20
N HIS A 476 0.80 -9.13 -20.96
CA HIS A 476 0.58 -8.84 -22.38
C HIS A 476 -0.03 -7.46 -22.61
N THR A 477 -0.98 -7.04 -21.77
CA THR A 477 -1.58 -5.71 -21.87
C THR A 477 -0.57 -4.61 -21.61
N VAL A 478 0.25 -4.76 -20.56
CA VAL A 478 1.29 -3.79 -20.23
C VAL A 478 2.36 -3.73 -21.31
N ARG A 479 2.81 -4.88 -21.83
CA ARG A 479 3.72 -4.95 -22.97
C ARG A 479 3.15 -4.22 -24.19
N GLY A 480 1.90 -4.48 -24.54
CA GLY A 480 1.22 -3.82 -25.66
C GLY A 480 1.06 -2.31 -25.45
N ALA A 481 0.80 -1.86 -24.23
CA ALA A 481 0.72 -0.45 -23.88
C ALA A 481 2.08 0.26 -23.97
N ILE A 482 3.17 -0.40 -23.54
CA ILE A 482 4.53 0.13 -23.70
C ILE A 482 4.86 0.34 -25.18
N ILE A 483 4.64 -0.68 -26.02
CA ILE A 483 4.89 -0.63 -27.47
C ILE A 483 4.07 0.50 -28.12
N ALA A 484 2.77 0.57 -27.81
CA ALA A 484 1.89 1.59 -28.38
C ALA A 484 2.34 3.02 -28.05
N VAL A 485 2.80 3.27 -26.82
CA VAL A 485 3.18 4.61 -26.38
C VAL A 485 4.58 5.01 -26.84
N THR A 486 5.52 4.07 -26.87
CA THR A 486 6.95 4.35 -27.09
C THR A 486 7.38 4.23 -28.54
N GLU A 487 6.78 3.32 -29.33
CA GLU A 487 7.24 3.06 -30.71
C GLU A 487 6.36 3.73 -31.78
N HIS A 488 5.07 3.92 -31.52
CA HIS A 488 4.11 4.41 -32.53
C HIS A 488 3.75 5.90 -32.40
N GLY A 489 4.30 6.60 -31.39
CA GLY A 489 3.99 8.01 -31.12
C GLY A 489 2.52 8.24 -30.73
N ALA A 490 2.24 9.39 -30.12
CA ALA A 490 0.85 9.76 -29.78
C ALA A 490 -0.01 10.07 -31.03
N ASP A 491 0.59 10.27 -32.21
CA ASP A 491 -0.11 10.78 -33.40
C ASP A 491 -0.47 9.70 -34.44
N GLY A 492 -0.22 8.43 -34.13
CA GLY A 492 -0.61 7.29 -34.97
C GLY A 492 -2.10 6.96 -34.89
N GLY A 493 -2.98 7.87 -35.31
CA GLY A 493 -4.30 7.60 -35.91
C GLY A 493 -5.28 6.59 -35.28
N LEU A 494 -5.09 6.15 -34.04
CA LEU A 494 -5.91 5.12 -33.37
C LEU A 494 -6.76 5.69 -32.21
N TRP A 495 -6.94 7.01 -32.15
CA TRP A 495 -7.81 7.68 -31.17
C TRP A 495 -9.31 7.56 -31.47
N THR A 496 -9.74 6.45 -32.08
CA THR A 496 -11.16 6.22 -32.40
C THR A 496 -11.59 4.83 -31.97
N LYS A 497 -12.45 4.82 -30.93
CA LYS A 497 -13.30 3.74 -30.39
C LYS A 497 -12.61 2.43 -29.97
N ARG A 498 -13.01 1.94 -28.78
CA ARG A 498 -12.75 0.57 -28.32
C ARG A 498 -13.19 -0.44 -29.40
N PRO A 499 -12.47 -1.55 -29.60
CA PRO A 499 -13.07 -2.73 -30.20
C PRO A 499 -14.21 -3.19 -29.29
N ASP A 500 -15.38 -3.45 -29.86
CA ASP A 500 -16.49 -4.06 -29.12
C ASP A 500 -16.00 -5.36 -28.46
N GLY A 501 -16.36 -5.56 -27.19
CA GLY A 501 -15.97 -6.73 -26.41
C GLY A 501 -16.48 -8.04 -27.03
N PRO A 502 -15.99 -9.20 -26.57
CA PRO A 502 -16.42 -10.49 -27.11
C PRO A 502 -17.93 -10.65 -26.95
N ASP A 503 -18.59 -11.02 -28.04
CA ASP A 503 -20.03 -11.29 -28.12
C ASP A 503 -20.46 -12.18 -26.96
N ASN A 504 -21.42 -11.67 -26.18
CA ASN A 504 -22.13 -12.41 -25.15
C ASN A 504 -23.04 -13.46 -25.85
N PRO A 505 -22.80 -14.77 -25.68
CA PRO A 505 -23.57 -15.80 -26.38
C PRO A 505 -25.01 -16.00 -25.86
N ASP A 506 -25.46 -15.28 -24.83
CA ASP A 506 -26.77 -15.53 -24.18
C ASP A 506 -27.92 -14.64 -24.66
N LYS A 507 -27.91 -14.17 -25.91
CA LYS A 507 -29.08 -13.52 -26.53
C LYS A 507 -29.53 -14.23 -27.80
N ALA A 508 -29.91 -15.50 -27.66
CA ALA A 508 -30.74 -16.19 -28.64
C ALA A 508 -31.67 -17.17 -27.93
N ASN A 509 -32.88 -16.71 -27.58
CA ASN A 509 -34.12 -17.50 -27.62
C ASN A 509 -35.27 -16.75 -26.93
N THR A 510 -36.04 -16.01 -27.73
CA THR A 510 -37.46 -15.76 -27.47
C THR A 510 -38.22 -16.37 -28.64
N PRO A 511 -39.04 -17.42 -28.43
CA PRO A 511 -39.85 -17.96 -29.51
C PRO A 511 -41.12 -17.14 -29.68
N ASP A 512 -41.36 -16.73 -30.93
CA ASP A 512 -42.63 -16.18 -31.40
C ASP A 512 -43.76 -17.19 -31.20
N THR A 513 -44.82 -16.77 -30.50
CA THR A 513 -46.12 -17.43 -30.51
C THR A 513 -46.91 -17.02 -31.75
N PRO A 514 -47.58 -17.97 -32.44
CA PRO A 514 -48.78 -17.67 -33.18
C PRO A 514 -50.04 -18.19 -32.48
N ASP A 515 -51.08 -17.41 -32.71
CA ASP A 515 -52.47 -17.48 -32.29
C ASP A 515 -53.18 -18.82 -32.57
N GLY A 516 -54.17 -19.16 -31.72
CA GLY A 516 -55.39 -19.83 -32.17
C GLY A 516 -55.80 -21.16 -31.53
N ALA A 517 -56.96 -21.10 -30.84
CA ALA A 517 -58.03 -22.12 -30.72
C ALA A 517 -58.06 -23.09 -29.52
N ARG A 518 -58.90 -22.68 -28.54
CA ARG A 518 -60.08 -23.37 -27.91
C ARG A 518 -60.00 -24.81 -27.36
N THR A 519 -60.77 -24.95 -26.26
CA THR A 519 -61.30 -26.15 -25.57
C THR A 519 -60.26 -27.00 -24.83
N GLY A 520 -60.42 -27.51 -23.61
CA GLY A 520 -61.43 -27.52 -22.55
C GLY A 520 -60.94 -28.50 -21.46
N GLU A 521 -61.56 -28.52 -20.27
CA GLU A 521 -61.58 -29.64 -19.30
C GLU A 521 -60.25 -30.03 -18.58
N THR A 522 -60.03 -29.69 -17.30
CA THR A 522 -60.49 -30.27 -16.00
C THR A 522 -59.37 -31.01 -15.25
N VAL A 523 -59.14 -30.56 -14.01
CA VAL A 523 -58.91 -31.34 -12.75
C VAL A 523 -57.80 -32.40 -12.73
N ALA A 524 -56.72 -32.10 -12.00
CA ALA A 524 -56.37 -32.67 -10.68
C ALA A 524 -55.12 -31.99 -10.13
#